data_AF-A0A9D4W954-F1
#
_entry.id   AF-A0A9D4W954-F1
#
_cell.length_a   1.000
_cell.length_b   1.000
_cell.length_c   1.000
_cell.angle_alpha   90.00
_cell.angle_beta   90.00
_cell.angle_gamma   90.00
#
_symmetry.space_group_name_H-M   'P 1'
#
loop_
_entity.id
_entity.type
_entity.pdbx_description
1 polymer ?
#
loop_
_entity_poly.entity_id
_entity_poly.type
_entity_poly.pdbx_seq_one_letter_code
_entity_poly.pdbx_strand_id
1 'polypeptide(L)'
;DNGLYYDVSFVIRLVKVFVEINGCDVVKVRKVGGLIDKYLIEISADQKLKISKFLEVVECLPGFARDCFDGVYRAIDIYLESHPMIEFEESSRLCGCLNYNKLTFEVSKELAKNQRIPPRIAMQALISQQRSVPSCEYANYESEIILYCEDDKDGFLEEKEDVRMNLENMQWRVKELEKLCKEMKVQMSKFNGFNV
;
A
#
# COMPACT_ATOMS: atom_id res chain seq x y z
N ASP A 1 -26.11 3.58 -15.59
CA ASP A 1 -25.86 2.13 -15.64
C ASP A 1 -24.67 1.82 -16.53
N ASN A 2 -23.45 1.94 -15.99
CA ASN A 2 -22.20 1.76 -16.74
C ASN A 2 -21.63 0.36 -16.50
N GLY A 3 -22.32 -0.69 -16.98
CA GLY A 3 -21.77 -2.00 -17.40
C GLY A 3 -20.75 -2.78 -16.56
N LEU A 4 -20.34 -2.30 -15.39
CA LEU A 4 -19.55 -2.97 -14.35
C LEU A 4 -20.53 -3.76 -13.51
N TYR A 5 -20.24 -5.04 -13.27
CA TYR A 5 -21.06 -5.85 -12.37
C TYR A 5 -20.96 -5.35 -10.91
N TYR A 6 -19.87 -4.64 -10.59
CA TYR A 6 -19.54 -4.15 -9.27
C TYR A 6 -19.71 -2.63 -9.17
N ASP A 7 -20.43 -2.16 -8.14
CA ASP A 7 -20.45 -0.73 -7.79
C ASP A 7 -19.19 -0.37 -6.97
N VAL A 8 -18.08 -0.21 -7.70
CA VAL A 8 -16.78 0.17 -7.11
C VAL A 8 -16.87 1.51 -6.37
N SER A 9 -17.71 2.44 -6.85
CA SER A 9 -17.84 3.77 -6.24
C SER A 9 -18.58 3.71 -4.90
N PHE A 10 -19.54 2.81 -4.76
CA PHE A 10 -20.17 2.53 -3.47
C PHE A 10 -19.15 1.93 -2.49
N VAL A 11 -18.38 0.93 -2.92
CA VAL A 11 -17.36 0.29 -2.04
C VAL A 11 -16.34 1.31 -1.56
N ILE A 12 -15.81 2.16 -2.44
CA ILE A 12 -14.86 3.22 -2.06
C ILE A 12 -15.46 4.16 -1.01
N ARG A 13 -16.70 4.63 -1.22
CA ARG A 13 -17.39 5.51 -0.25
C ARG A 13 -17.60 4.80 1.09
N LEU A 14 -18.01 3.55 1.07
CA LEU A 14 -18.22 2.75 2.27
C LEU A 14 -16.92 2.58 3.07
N VAL A 15 -15.82 2.27 2.40
CA VAL A 15 -14.50 2.12 3.04
C VAL A 15 -14.02 3.45 3.62
N LYS A 16 -14.15 4.55 2.88
CA LYS A 16 -13.76 5.88 3.38
C LYS A 16 -14.52 6.25 4.65
N VAL A 17 -15.84 6.08 4.67
CA VAL A 17 -16.66 6.32 5.87
C VAL A 17 -16.26 5.38 7.01
N PHE A 18 -15.98 4.11 6.72
CA PHE A 18 -15.53 3.16 7.73
C PHE A 18 -14.21 3.60 8.38
N VAL A 19 -13.23 4.01 7.56
CA VAL A 19 -11.92 4.49 8.01
C VAL A 19 -12.06 5.81 8.79
N GLU A 20 -12.94 6.71 8.38
CA GLU A 20 -13.21 7.95 9.11
C GLU A 20 -13.76 7.68 10.52
N ILE A 21 -14.60 6.65 10.68
CA ILE A 21 -15.19 6.28 11.98
C ILE A 21 -14.23 5.44 12.84
N ASN A 22 -13.47 4.54 12.21
CA ASN A 22 -12.67 3.51 12.91
C ASN A 22 -11.16 3.70 12.78
N GLY A 23 -10.68 4.85 12.29
CA GLY A 23 -9.26 5.06 11.94
C GLY A 23 -8.27 4.76 13.07
N CYS A 24 -8.70 4.92 14.33
CA CYS A 24 -7.90 4.62 15.52
C CYS A 24 -7.83 3.12 15.87
N ASP A 25 -8.78 2.31 15.38
CA ASP A 25 -8.83 0.87 15.63
C ASP A 25 -8.04 0.14 14.55
N VAL A 26 -6.74 0.09 14.74
CA VAL A 26 -5.78 -0.52 13.81
C VAL A 26 -6.17 -1.95 13.44
N VAL A 27 -6.68 -2.74 14.40
CA VAL A 27 -7.08 -4.14 14.16
C VAL A 27 -8.28 -4.21 13.21
N LYS A 28 -9.29 -3.38 13.42
CA LYS A 28 -10.45 -3.31 12.51
C LYS A 28 -10.06 -2.82 11.12
N VAL A 29 -9.24 -1.77 11.04
CA VAL A 29 -8.79 -1.20 9.77
C VAL A 29 -7.98 -2.22 8.97
N ARG A 30 -7.11 -3.01 9.62
CA ARG A 30 -6.38 -4.10 8.95
C ARG A 30 -7.27 -5.24 8.45
N LYS A 31 -8.29 -5.62 9.22
CA LYS A 31 -9.28 -6.61 8.77
C LYS A 31 -10.00 -6.14 7.51
N VAL A 32 -10.37 -4.86 7.45
CA VAL A 32 -10.95 -4.25 6.23
C VAL A 32 -9.91 -4.20 5.11
N GLY A 33 -8.64 -3.90 5.40
CA GLY A 33 -7.55 -4.00 4.43
C GLY A 33 -7.52 -5.34 3.70
N GLY A 34 -7.50 -6.44 4.44
CA GLY A 34 -7.55 -7.79 3.87
C GLY A 34 -8.85 -8.11 3.10
N LEU A 35 -9.99 -7.52 3.48
CA LEU A 35 -11.23 -7.65 2.71
C LEU A 35 -11.17 -6.88 1.39
N ILE A 36 -10.58 -5.68 1.39
CA ILE A 36 -10.41 -4.88 0.18
C ILE A 36 -9.41 -5.52 -0.78
N ASP A 37 -8.37 -6.19 -0.29
CA ASP A 37 -7.46 -6.93 -1.17
C ASP A 37 -8.16 -8.11 -1.84
N LYS A 38 -9.04 -8.84 -1.14
CA LYS A 38 -9.89 -9.89 -1.76
C LYS A 38 -10.87 -9.30 -2.78
N TYR A 39 -11.45 -8.14 -2.47
CA TYR A 39 -12.33 -7.44 -3.40
C TYR A 39 -11.58 -6.96 -4.64
N LEU A 40 -10.35 -6.44 -4.49
CA LEU A 40 -9.48 -6.08 -5.61
C LEU A 40 -9.23 -7.27 -6.53
N ILE A 41 -8.87 -8.43 -5.96
CA ILE A 41 -8.67 -9.68 -6.72
C ILE A 41 -9.93 -10.03 -7.54
N GLU A 42 -11.11 -9.97 -6.92
CA GLU A 42 -12.39 -10.28 -7.58
C GLU A 42 -12.68 -9.36 -8.76
N ILE A 43 -12.57 -8.04 -8.57
CA ILE A 43 -12.90 -7.07 -9.64
C ILE A 43 -11.84 -7.01 -10.74
N SER A 44 -10.63 -7.51 -10.50
CA SER A 44 -9.51 -7.45 -11.46
C SER A 44 -9.74 -8.23 -12.73
N ALA A 45 -10.60 -9.26 -12.67
CA ALA A 45 -10.97 -10.06 -13.83
C ALA A 45 -11.98 -9.35 -14.75
N ASP A 46 -12.61 -8.26 -14.31
CA ASP A 46 -13.57 -7.51 -15.14
C ASP A 46 -12.83 -6.63 -16.17
N GLN A 47 -12.93 -7.00 -17.44
CA GLN A 47 -12.32 -6.28 -18.58
C GLN A 47 -12.78 -4.82 -18.73
N LYS A 48 -13.87 -4.43 -18.06
CA LYS A 48 -14.38 -3.05 -18.07
C LYS A 48 -13.87 -2.22 -16.90
N LEU A 49 -13.17 -2.83 -15.95
CA LEU A 49 -12.54 -2.11 -14.85
C LEU A 49 -11.46 -1.20 -15.43
N LYS A 50 -11.53 0.09 -15.10
CA LYS A 50 -10.50 1.05 -15.48
C LYS A 50 -9.40 1.06 -14.42
N ILE A 51 -8.16 1.24 -14.85
CA ILE A 51 -6.99 1.41 -13.97
C ILE A 51 -7.25 2.52 -12.93
N SER A 52 -7.85 3.63 -13.35
CA SER A 52 -8.19 4.72 -12.43
C SER A 52 -9.08 4.28 -11.26
N LYS A 53 -10.02 3.36 -11.51
CA LYS A 53 -10.90 2.82 -10.47
C LYS A 53 -10.21 1.76 -9.62
N PHE A 54 -9.36 0.93 -10.22
CA PHE A 54 -8.50 0.01 -9.47
C PHE A 54 -7.63 0.78 -8.46
N LEU A 55 -6.92 1.80 -8.91
CA LEU A 55 -6.05 2.62 -8.07
C LEU A 55 -6.84 3.33 -6.96
N GLU A 56 -8.03 3.86 -7.27
CA GLU A 56 -8.90 4.50 -6.28
C GLU A 56 -9.30 3.54 -5.13
N VAL A 57 -9.44 2.23 -5.41
CA VAL A 57 -9.71 1.20 -4.38
C VAL A 57 -8.45 0.88 -3.57
N VAL A 58 -7.26 0.86 -4.20
CA VAL A 58 -6.01 0.66 -3.47
C VAL A 58 -5.77 1.82 -2.49
N GLU A 59 -6.01 3.05 -2.95
CA GLU A 59 -5.77 4.31 -2.23
C GLU A 59 -6.87 4.67 -1.21
N CYS A 60 -8.01 3.98 -1.18
CA CYS A 60 -9.07 4.30 -0.23
C CYS A 60 -8.77 3.87 1.22
N LEU A 61 -7.61 3.25 1.46
CA LEU A 61 -7.16 2.78 2.76
C LEU A 61 -5.85 3.48 3.18
N PRO A 62 -5.65 3.75 4.49
CA PRO A 62 -4.40 4.31 4.98
C PRO A 62 -3.25 3.31 4.89
N GLY A 63 -2.00 3.79 4.87
CA GLY A 63 -0.81 2.96 4.67
C GLY A 63 -0.56 1.86 5.71
N PHE A 64 -1.14 2.00 6.92
CA PHE A 64 -1.11 0.99 7.98
C PHE A 64 -2.22 -0.07 7.89
N ALA A 65 -3.19 0.11 6.98
CA ALA A 65 -4.27 -0.86 6.80
C ALA A 65 -3.81 -2.19 6.20
N ARG A 66 -2.61 -2.20 5.60
CA ARG A 66 -2.01 -3.37 4.97
C ARG A 66 -0.69 -3.71 5.64
N ASP A 67 -0.63 -4.91 6.22
CA ASP A 67 0.61 -5.48 6.75
C ASP A 67 1.48 -6.04 5.60
N CYS A 68 0.86 -6.58 4.55
CA CYS A 68 1.51 -7.00 3.31
C CYS A 68 0.77 -6.51 2.05
N PHE A 69 1.47 -6.46 0.92
CA PHE A 69 0.93 -6.04 -0.38
C PHE A 69 0.71 -7.20 -1.36
N ASP A 70 0.88 -8.44 -0.90
CA ASP A 70 0.75 -9.66 -1.72
C ASP A 70 -0.63 -9.78 -2.38
N GLY A 71 -1.70 -9.45 -1.64
CA GLY A 71 -3.06 -9.45 -2.17
C GLY A 71 -3.26 -8.42 -3.27
N VAL A 72 -2.62 -7.24 -3.14
CA VAL A 72 -2.63 -6.20 -4.17
C VAL A 72 -1.85 -6.65 -5.39
N TYR A 73 -0.68 -7.28 -5.23
CA TYR A 73 0.07 -7.84 -6.36
C TYR A 73 -0.74 -8.91 -7.10
N ARG A 74 -1.39 -9.82 -6.38
CA ARG A 74 -2.26 -10.84 -6.99
C ARG A 74 -3.38 -10.22 -7.81
N ALA A 75 -3.99 -9.14 -7.32
CA ALA A 75 -5.00 -8.39 -8.06
C ALA A 75 -4.40 -7.77 -9.33
N ILE A 76 -3.21 -7.16 -9.26
CA ILE A 76 -2.50 -6.61 -10.42
C ILE A 76 -2.19 -7.68 -11.46
N ASP A 77 -1.68 -8.84 -11.04
CA ASP A 77 -1.35 -9.94 -11.94
C ASP A 77 -2.59 -10.41 -12.73
N ILE A 78 -3.69 -10.65 -12.03
CA ILE A 78 -4.99 -11.00 -12.65
C ILE A 78 -5.48 -9.88 -13.58
N TYR A 79 -5.32 -8.62 -13.18
CA TYR A 79 -5.70 -7.48 -14.02
C TYR A 79 -4.90 -7.48 -15.33
N LEU A 80 -3.57 -7.64 -15.26
CA LEU A 80 -2.70 -7.68 -16.43
C LEU A 80 -2.99 -8.89 -17.33
N GLU A 81 -3.37 -10.03 -16.74
CA GLU A 81 -3.81 -11.21 -17.50
C GLU A 81 -5.14 -10.98 -18.21
N SER A 82 -6.07 -10.27 -17.57
CA SER A 82 -7.42 -10.04 -18.10
C SER A 82 -7.49 -8.88 -19.10
N HIS A 83 -6.45 -8.02 -19.14
CA HIS A 83 -6.39 -6.82 -19.99
C HIS A 83 -5.16 -6.85 -20.93
N PRO A 84 -5.18 -7.68 -22.00
CA PRO A 84 -4.01 -7.89 -22.87
C PRO A 84 -3.60 -6.67 -23.70
N MET A 85 -4.47 -5.65 -23.80
CA MET A 85 -4.22 -4.42 -24.56
C MET A 85 -3.71 -3.26 -23.69
N ILE A 86 -3.37 -3.53 -22.42
CA ILE A 86 -2.83 -2.49 -21.54
C ILE A 86 -1.48 -1.97 -22.06
N GLU A 87 -1.33 -0.65 -22.07
CA GLU A 87 -0.09 -0.03 -22.51
C GLU A 87 1.00 -0.13 -21.43
N PHE A 88 2.27 -0.04 -21.84
CA PHE A 88 3.41 -0.11 -20.92
C PHE A 88 3.37 0.98 -19.83
N GLU A 89 2.95 2.19 -20.18
CA GLU A 89 2.81 3.30 -19.23
C GLU A 89 1.71 3.02 -18.20
N GLU A 90 0.59 2.48 -18.67
CA GLU A 90 -0.54 2.09 -17.83
C GLU A 90 -0.19 0.94 -16.88
N SER A 91 0.50 -0.09 -17.36
CA SER A 91 1.04 -1.18 -16.53
C SER A 91 2.04 -0.64 -15.49
N SER A 92 2.91 0.29 -15.88
CA SER A 92 3.85 0.95 -14.95
C SER A 92 3.13 1.71 -13.84
N ARG A 93 2.06 2.45 -14.17
CA ARG A 93 1.23 3.15 -13.20
C ARG A 93 0.51 2.20 -12.26
N LEU A 94 -0.02 1.10 -12.79
CA LEU A 94 -0.69 0.07 -12.00
C LEU A 94 0.27 -0.57 -10.99
N CYS A 95 1.48 -0.94 -11.41
CA CYS A 95 2.48 -1.51 -10.52
C CYS A 95 3.00 -0.49 -9.48
N GLY A 96 2.97 0.80 -9.81
CA GLY A 96 3.41 1.88 -8.93
C GLY A 96 2.64 1.99 -7.60
N CYS A 97 1.46 1.38 -7.48
CA CYS A 97 0.72 1.38 -6.22
C CYS A 97 1.22 0.35 -5.19
N LEU A 98 2.17 -0.51 -5.54
CA LEU A 98 2.75 -1.50 -4.64
C LEU A 98 3.78 -0.86 -3.69
N ASN A 99 3.70 -1.23 -2.42
CA ASN A 99 4.81 -1.02 -1.49
C ASN A 99 5.73 -2.25 -1.51
N TYR A 100 6.83 -2.16 -2.27
CA TYR A 100 7.78 -3.27 -2.43
C TYR A 100 8.42 -3.76 -1.12
N ASN A 101 8.57 -2.88 -0.12
CA ASN A 101 9.09 -3.25 1.20
C ASN A 101 8.11 -4.10 2.02
N LYS A 102 6.83 -4.13 1.63
CA LYS A 102 5.76 -4.92 2.26
C LYS A 102 5.32 -6.11 1.40
N LEU A 103 6.13 -6.50 0.42
CA LEU A 103 5.93 -7.75 -0.32
C LEU A 103 6.70 -8.87 0.36
N THR A 104 6.13 -10.07 0.35
CA THR A 104 6.87 -11.28 0.71
C THR A 104 7.92 -11.62 -0.34
N PHE A 105 8.94 -12.36 0.06
CA PHE A 105 10.03 -12.78 -0.82
C PHE A 105 9.52 -13.63 -1.99
N GLU A 106 8.60 -14.56 -1.72
CA GLU A 106 7.95 -15.41 -2.71
C GLU A 106 7.25 -14.57 -3.78
N VAL A 107 6.45 -13.60 -3.36
CA VAL A 107 5.70 -12.71 -4.27
C VAL A 107 6.63 -11.78 -5.04
N SER A 108 7.69 -11.26 -4.40
CA SER A 108 8.70 -10.44 -5.10
C SER A 108 9.40 -11.23 -6.22
N LYS A 109 9.69 -12.52 -5.98
CA LYS A 109 10.25 -13.42 -6.98
C LYS A 109 9.27 -13.70 -8.12
N GLU A 110 7.98 -13.87 -7.83
CA GLU A 110 6.93 -14.03 -8.84
C GLU A 110 6.79 -12.76 -9.69
N LEU A 111 6.73 -11.59 -9.05
CA LEU A 111 6.69 -10.28 -9.70
C LEU A 111 7.88 -10.09 -10.65
N ALA A 112 9.08 -10.43 -10.20
CA ALA A 112 10.28 -10.30 -11.01
C ALA A 112 10.32 -11.23 -12.25
N LYS A 113 9.58 -12.34 -12.22
CA LYS A 113 9.48 -13.28 -13.35
C LYS A 113 8.37 -12.91 -14.34
N ASN A 114 7.45 -12.04 -13.95
CA ASN A 114 6.29 -11.70 -14.76
C ASN A 114 6.69 -10.76 -15.90
N GLN A 115 6.60 -11.24 -17.13
CA GLN A 115 7.01 -10.50 -18.33
C GLN A 115 6.15 -9.26 -18.62
N ARG A 116 4.95 -9.16 -18.01
CA ARG A 116 4.06 -7.99 -18.14
C ARG A 116 4.44 -6.85 -17.20
N ILE A 117 5.33 -7.12 -16.24
CA ILE A 117 5.84 -6.13 -15.29
C ILE A 117 7.07 -5.43 -15.89
N PRO A 118 7.12 -4.09 -15.86
CA PRO A 118 8.30 -3.36 -16.32
C PRO A 118 9.60 -3.80 -15.60
N PRO A 119 10.73 -3.98 -16.31
CA PRO A 119 11.99 -4.43 -15.69
C PRO A 119 12.47 -3.56 -14.53
N ARG A 120 12.22 -2.24 -14.60
CA ARG A 120 12.56 -1.31 -13.50
C ARG A 120 11.81 -1.64 -12.22
N ILE A 121 10.54 -2.04 -12.33
CA ILE A 121 9.70 -2.43 -11.20
C ILE A 121 10.17 -3.77 -10.62
N ALA A 122 10.45 -4.76 -11.48
CA ALA A 122 11.03 -6.03 -11.05
C ALA A 122 12.34 -5.84 -10.27
N MET A 123 13.23 -4.97 -10.77
CA MET A 123 14.48 -4.63 -10.08
C MET A 123 14.23 -4.00 -8.70
N GLN A 124 13.32 -3.03 -8.63
CA GLN A 124 12.96 -2.35 -7.38
C GLN A 124 12.40 -3.33 -6.34
N ALA A 125 11.55 -4.26 -6.77
CA ALA A 125 11.02 -5.32 -5.92
C ALA A 125 12.14 -6.22 -5.36
N LEU A 126 13.09 -6.64 -6.19
CA LEU A 126 14.21 -7.48 -5.74
C LEU A 126 15.17 -6.75 -4.78
N ILE A 127 15.51 -5.49 -5.08
CA ILE A 127 16.39 -4.67 -4.22
C ILE A 127 15.75 -4.47 -2.84
N SER A 128 14.42 -4.32 -2.78
CA SER A 128 13.71 -4.16 -1.49
C SER A 128 13.86 -5.37 -0.56
N GLN A 129 14.05 -6.57 -1.13
CA GLN A 129 14.19 -7.82 -0.38
C GLN A 129 15.65 -8.13 0.02
N GLN A 130 16.64 -7.54 -0.67
CA GLN A 130 18.05 -7.75 -0.33
C GLN A 130 18.44 -7.19 1.05
N ARG A 131 17.63 -6.29 1.63
CA ARG A 131 17.84 -5.73 2.97
C ARG A 131 17.48 -6.68 4.11
N SER A 132 16.86 -7.83 3.83
CA SER A 132 16.43 -8.80 4.85
C SER A 132 17.15 -10.15 4.78
N VAL A 133 18.19 -10.26 3.95
CA VAL A 133 18.98 -11.49 3.80
C VAL A 133 20.31 -11.30 4.54
N PRO A 134 20.56 -12.01 5.66
CA PRO A 134 21.92 -12.12 6.19
C PRO A 134 22.79 -12.74 5.10
N SER A 135 23.88 -12.06 4.74
CA SER A 135 24.84 -12.50 3.73
C SER A 135 25.14 -14.00 3.88
N CYS A 136 24.72 -14.78 2.90
CA CYS A 136 24.85 -16.23 2.88
C CYS A 136 26.29 -16.71 3.12
N GLU A 137 26.45 -17.65 4.05
CA GLU A 137 27.55 -18.63 3.98
C GLU A 137 27.26 -19.59 2.82
N TYR A 138 27.76 -19.27 1.62
CA TYR A 138 27.97 -20.28 0.58
C TYR A 138 29.41 -20.20 0.11
N ALA A 139 30.18 -21.23 0.46
CA ALA A 139 31.51 -21.45 -0.05
C ALA A 139 31.48 -21.70 -1.56
N ASN A 140 31.96 -20.70 -2.29
CA ASN A 140 32.84 -20.76 -3.46
C ASN A 140 32.66 -21.89 -4.49
N TYR A 141 32.18 -21.56 -5.70
CA TYR A 141 32.82 -21.94 -6.98
C TYR A 141 32.56 -20.84 -8.03
N GLU A 142 33.64 -20.13 -8.35
CA GLU A 142 33.93 -19.28 -9.52
C GLU A 142 32.77 -18.62 -10.29
N SER A 143 32.57 -17.31 -10.04
CA SER A 143 32.62 -16.29 -11.10
C SER A 143 32.70 -14.89 -10.48
N GLU A 144 33.58 -14.10 -11.07
CA GLU A 144 34.09 -12.80 -10.66
C GLU A 144 33.03 -11.70 -10.76
N ILE A 145 32.38 -11.36 -9.65
CA ILE A 145 31.73 -10.05 -9.44
C ILE A 145 32.16 -9.54 -8.07
N ILE A 146 33.19 -8.70 -8.06
CA ILE A 146 33.57 -7.91 -6.89
C ILE A 146 32.54 -6.79 -6.76
N LEU A 147 31.56 -6.97 -5.87
CA LEU A 147 30.71 -5.86 -5.42
C LEU A 147 31.42 -5.20 -4.22
N TYR A 148 31.82 -3.95 -4.39
CA TYR A 148 32.39 -3.15 -3.31
C TYR A 148 31.35 -3.01 -2.19
N CYS A 149 31.64 -3.59 -1.03
CA CYS A 149 30.95 -3.31 0.21
C CYS A 149 31.57 -2.04 0.82
N GLU A 150 30.77 -0.99 0.98
CA GLU A 150 31.03 0.01 2.01
C GLU A 150 30.38 -0.50 3.30
N ASP A 151 31.23 -0.81 4.26
CA ASP A 151 30.88 -1.34 5.58
C ASP A 151 30.02 -0.37 6.42
N ASP A 152 29.29 -0.99 7.34
CA ASP A 152 28.69 -0.45 8.55
C ASP A 152 27.43 0.43 8.41
N LYS A 153 26.27 -0.14 8.82
CA LYS A 153 25.44 0.28 9.99
C LYS A 153 24.10 -0.49 10.02
N ASP A 154 24.15 -1.80 10.26
CA ASP A 154 22.97 -2.69 10.11
C ASP A 154 22.21 -3.02 11.42
N GLY A 155 22.13 -2.05 12.34
CA GLY A 155 21.29 -2.15 13.55
C GLY A 155 20.21 -1.07 13.65
N PHE A 156 20.13 -0.16 12.69
CA PHE A 156 19.39 1.10 12.84
C PHE A 156 18.15 1.22 11.93
N LEU A 157 17.92 0.28 11.02
CA LEU A 157 16.88 0.42 9.98
C LEU A 157 15.48 0.03 10.46
N GLU A 158 15.34 -1.03 11.26
CA GLU A 158 14.05 -1.38 11.88
C GLU A 158 13.58 -0.33 12.89
N GLU A 159 14.49 0.17 13.76
CA GLU A 159 14.16 1.28 14.66
C GLU A 159 13.85 2.57 13.91
N LYS A 160 14.54 2.86 12.80
CA LYS A 160 14.26 4.07 11.99
C LYS A 160 12.89 4.00 11.30
N GLU A 161 12.47 2.83 10.85
CA GLU A 161 11.18 2.63 10.21
C GLU A 161 10.02 2.61 11.23
N ASP A 162 10.22 2.01 12.41
CA ASP A 162 9.29 2.08 13.54
C ASP A 162 9.14 3.52 14.06
N VAL A 163 10.26 4.25 14.21
CA VAL A 163 10.25 5.67 14.61
C VAL A 163 9.56 6.53 13.55
N ARG A 164 9.74 6.24 12.25
CA ARG A 164 9.03 6.94 11.17
C ARG A 164 7.53 6.68 11.24
N MET A 165 7.12 5.42 11.43
CA MET A 165 5.72 5.04 11.56
C MET A 165 5.08 5.65 12.81
N ASN A 166 5.80 5.68 13.92
CA ASN A 166 5.39 6.34 15.16
C ASN A 166 5.24 7.86 14.96
N LEU A 167 6.14 8.50 14.22
CA LEU A 167 6.02 9.92 13.89
C LEU A 167 4.80 10.21 13.00
N GLU A 168 4.55 9.39 11.99
CA GLU A 168 3.36 9.51 11.13
C GLU A 168 2.05 9.31 11.93
N ASN A 169 2.04 8.34 12.85
CA ASN A 169 0.92 8.11 13.77
C ASN A 169 0.71 9.30 14.72
N MET A 170 1.78 9.86 15.28
CA MET A 170 1.72 11.06 16.12
C MET A 170 1.17 12.25 15.33
N GLN A 171 1.65 12.48 14.11
CA GLN A 171 1.16 13.56 13.25
C GLN A 171 -0.34 13.43 12.95
N TRP A 172 -0.82 12.21 12.71
CA TRP A 172 -2.24 11.98 12.46
C TRP A 172 -3.09 12.26 13.71
N ARG A 173 -2.67 11.77 14.88
CA ARG A 173 -3.33 12.06 16.16
C ARG A 173 -3.35 13.55 16.49
N VAL A 174 -2.27 14.28 16.18
CA VAL A 174 -2.20 15.74 16.37
C VAL A 174 -3.19 16.46 15.47
N LYS A 175 -3.29 16.10 14.18
CA LYS A 175 -4.28 16.69 13.27
C LYS A 175 -5.70 16.46 13.74
N GLU A 176 -6.00 15.28 14.27
CA GLU A 176 -7.31 14.96 14.83
C GLU A 176 -7.60 15.77 16.09
N LEU A 177 -6.63 15.88 17.01
CA LEU A 177 -6.74 16.72 18.19
C LEU A 177 -6.94 18.20 17.84
N GLU A 178 -6.23 18.72 16.84
CA GLU A 178 -6.41 20.10 16.36
C GLU A 178 -7.82 20.33 15.82
N LYS A 179 -8.41 19.34 15.15
CA LYS A 179 -9.79 19.40 14.67
C LYS A 179 -10.77 19.45 15.84
N LEU A 180 -10.62 18.56 16.82
CA LEU A 180 -11.45 18.55 18.03
C LEU A 180 -11.32 19.85 18.83
N CYS A 181 -10.11 20.38 18.98
CA CYS A 181 -9.88 21.68 19.63
C CYS A 181 -10.55 22.84 18.90
N LYS A 182 -10.54 22.84 17.55
CA LYS A 182 -11.27 23.84 16.75
C LYS A 182 -12.77 23.73 16.96
N GLU A 183 -13.33 22.53 16.98
CA GLU A 183 -14.75 22.29 17.23
C GLU A 183 -15.15 22.74 18.64
N MET A 184 -14.38 22.38 19.67
CA MET A 184 -14.60 22.83 21.04
C MET A 184 -14.54 24.35 21.16
N LYS A 185 -13.57 24.99 20.51
CA LYS A 185 -13.46 26.45 20.50
C LYS A 185 -14.70 27.12 19.89
N VAL A 186 -15.23 26.57 18.79
CA VAL A 186 -16.47 27.05 18.16
C VAL A 186 -17.66 26.87 19.11
N GLN A 187 -17.75 25.75 19.83
CA GLN A 187 -18.81 25.52 20.81
C GLN A 187 -18.72 26.50 21.99
N MET A 188 -17.51 26.77 22.49
CA MET A 188 -17.28 27.75 23.56
C MET A 188 -17.65 29.17 23.14
N SER A 189 -17.35 29.56 21.89
CA SER A 189 -17.76 30.87 21.35
C SER A 189 -19.28 31.00 21.24
N LYS A 190 -19.99 29.90 20.98
CA LYS A 190 -21.47 29.89 20.98
C LYS A 190 -22.03 30.00 22.40
N PHE A 191 -21.40 29.39 23.40
CA PHE A 191 -21.85 29.44 24.79
C PHE A 191 -21.61 30.83 25.44
N ASN A 192 -20.50 31.49 25.11
CA ASN A 192 -20.22 32.85 25.60
C ASN A 192 -21.06 33.96 24.92
N GLY A 193 -21.83 33.64 23.88
CA GLY A 193 -22.78 34.57 23.26
C GLY A 193 -24.16 34.60 23.91
N PHE A 194 -24.42 33.76 24.92
CA PHE A 194 -25.69 33.70 25.67
C PHE A 194 -25.60 34.34 27.07
N ASN A 195 -24.48 34.97 27.42
CA ASN A 195 -24.29 35.69 28.69
C ASN A 195 -24.00 37.19 28.45
N VAL A 196 -24.90 37.87 27.74
CA VAL A 196 -25.02 39.34 27.74
C VAL A 196 -26.49 39.70 27.94
#